data_AF-A0A9D6JIR6-F1
#
_entry.id   AF-A0A9D6JIR6-F1
#
_cell.length_a   1.000
_cell.length_b   1.000
_cell.length_c   1.000
_cell.angle_alpha   90.00
_cell.angle_beta   90.00
_cell.angle_gamma   90.00
#
_symmetry.space_group_name_H-M   'P 1'
#
loop_
_entity.id
_entity.type
_entity.pdbx_description
1 polymer ?
#
loop_
_entity_poly.entity_id
_entity_poly.type
_entity_poly.pdbx_seq_one_letter_code
_entity_poly.pdbx_strand_id
1 'polypeptide(L)'
;MKSAFRFKYVLLLSGLYSLLPELALAQKAPVFKLDSDQGIIALSQLKNRVVYIDFWASWCKPCRQSFPFMNELHTRYNKQGLVVIAI
;
A
#
# COMPACT_ATOMS: atom_id res chain seq x y z
N MET A 1 -51.03 -2.17 -2.49
CA MET A 1 -50.21 -2.46 -1.28
C MET A 1 -48.78 -2.95 -1.55
N LYS A 2 -48.14 -2.67 -2.70
CA LYS A 2 -46.74 -3.10 -3.02
C LYS A 2 -45.69 -1.97 -2.94
N SER A 3 -46.13 -0.72 -2.76
CA SER A 3 -45.27 0.48 -2.87
C SER A 3 -44.48 0.79 -1.59
N ALA A 4 -45.05 0.53 -0.41
CA ALA A 4 -44.39 0.79 0.87
C ALA A 4 -43.17 -0.12 1.15
N PHE A 5 -43.16 -1.33 0.56
CA PHE A 5 -42.06 -2.29 0.75
C PHE A 5 -40.83 -1.89 -0.07
N ARG A 6 -41.00 -1.33 -1.28
CA ARG A 6 -39.89 -0.83 -2.10
C ARG A 6 -39.16 0.33 -1.44
N PHE A 7 -39.89 1.22 -0.76
CA PHE A 7 -39.32 2.44 -0.18
C PHE A 7 -38.49 2.19 1.10
N LYS A 8 -38.92 1.27 1.96
CA LYS A 8 -38.14 0.88 3.15
C LYS A 8 -36.79 0.26 2.79
N TYR A 9 -36.75 -0.59 1.77
CA TYR A 9 -35.51 -1.25 1.35
C TYR A 9 -34.55 -0.28 0.64
N VAL A 10 -35.06 0.71 -0.10
CA VAL A 10 -34.23 1.76 -0.72
C VAL A 10 -33.55 2.64 0.33
N LEU A 11 -34.26 3.04 1.38
CA LEU A 11 -33.69 3.84 2.48
C LEU A 11 -32.68 3.06 3.33
N LEU A 12 -32.92 1.76 3.55
CA LEU A 12 -31.98 0.89 4.26
C LEU A 12 -30.70 0.65 3.44
N LEU A 13 -30.81 0.52 2.11
CA LEU A 13 -29.67 0.36 1.22
C LEU A 13 -28.84 1.65 1.06
N SER A 14 -29.47 2.83 1.04
CA SER A 14 -28.74 4.11 1.01
C SER A 14 -28.02 4.40 2.33
N GLY A 15 -28.64 4.08 3.48
CA GLY A 15 -28.02 4.24 4.80
C GLY A 15 -26.83 3.31 5.02
N LEU A 16 -26.86 2.09 4.45
CA LEU A 16 -25.74 1.16 4.48
C LEU A 16 -24.56 1.64 3.64
N TYR A 17 -24.81 2.37 2.55
CA TYR A 17 -23.76 2.95 1.69
C TYR A 17 -22.98 4.07 2.39
N SER A 18 -23.63 4.83 3.29
CA SER A 18 -23.01 5.90 4.10
C SER A 18 -22.11 5.37 5.23
N LEU A 19 -22.20 4.08 5.57
CA LEU A 19 -21.40 3.42 6.61
C LEU A 19 -20.20 2.66 6.03
N LEU A 20 -20.07 2.59 4.71
CA LEU A 20 -18.85 2.08 4.10
C LEU A 20 -17.74 3.08 4.39
N PRO A 21 -16.63 2.67 5.04
CA PRO A 21 -15.49 3.55 5.17
C PRO A 21 -15.10 3.96 3.77
N GLU A 22 -14.98 5.26 3.57
CA GLU A 22 -14.58 5.87 2.31
C GLU A 22 -13.31 5.15 1.86
N LEU A 23 -13.47 4.33 0.81
CA LEU A 23 -12.42 3.51 0.25
C LEU A 23 -11.23 4.44 0.04
N ALA A 24 -10.16 4.28 0.82
CA ALA A 24 -9.09 5.27 0.96
C ALA A 24 -8.60 5.73 -0.42
N LEU A 25 -9.16 6.86 -0.88
CA LEU A 25 -8.86 7.48 -2.16
C LEU A 25 -7.37 7.75 -2.19
N ALA A 26 -6.71 7.46 -3.31
CA ALA A 26 -5.26 7.62 -3.53
C ALA A 26 -4.64 8.79 -2.74
N GLN A 27 -4.12 8.48 -1.55
CA GLN A 27 -3.49 9.46 -0.66
C GLN A 27 -2.01 9.53 -1.02
N LYS A 28 -1.41 10.72 -0.92
CA LYS A 28 0.05 10.82 -1.06
C LYS A 28 0.72 9.96 0.01
N ALA A 29 1.78 9.26 -0.37
CA ALA A 29 2.60 8.54 0.60
C ALA A 29 3.09 9.49 1.71
N PRO A 30 3.07 9.07 2.99
CA PRO A 30 3.59 9.86 4.08
C PRO A 30 5.07 10.21 3.86
N VAL A 31 5.46 11.44 4.21
CA VAL A 31 6.86 11.87 4.13
C VAL A 31 7.67 11.10 5.17
N PHE A 32 8.79 10.52 4.76
CA PHE A 32 9.69 9.80 5.65
C PHE A 32 11.17 10.10 5.35
N LYS A 33 12.00 9.82 6.36
CA LYS A 33 13.45 9.68 6.26
C LYS A 33 13.83 8.39 6.98
N LEU A 34 14.62 7.55 6.33
CA LEU A 34 15.08 6.27 6.86
C LEU A 34 16.59 6.30 6.96
N ASP A 35 17.12 5.77 8.05
CA ASP A 35 18.56 5.53 8.20
C ASP A 35 18.89 4.19 7.55
N SER A 36 19.98 4.13 6.78
CA SER A 36 20.48 2.92 6.16
C SER A 36 22.00 2.86 6.24
N ASP A 37 22.55 1.68 5.95
CA ASP A 37 23.99 1.45 5.82
C ASP A 37 24.66 2.35 4.76
N GLN A 38 23.88 2.90 3.83
CA GLN A 38 24.31 3.80 2.76
C GLN A 38 23.99 5.28 3.04
N GLY A 39 23.45 5.58 4.23
CA GLY A 39 23.06 6.92 4.66
C GLY A 39 21.54 7.14 4.64
N ILE A 40 21.13 8.40 4.72
CA ILE A 40 19.71 8.74 4.89
C ILE A 40 18.95 8.68 3.55
N ILE A 41 17.92 7.84 3.49
CA ILE A 41 16.98 7.74 2.38
C ILE A 41 15.74 8.58 2.68
N ALA A 42 15.47 9.59 1.87
CA ALA A 42 14.28 10.43 2.01
C ALA A 42 13.30 10.21 0.85
N LEU A 43 11.99 10.23 1.12
CA LEU A 43 10.95 10.07 0.08
C LEU A 43 11.11 11.08 -1.08
N SER A 44 11.58 12.30 -0.79
CA SER A 44 11.84 13.33 -1.79
C SER A 44 12.88 12.94 -2.84
N GLN A 45 13.83 12.06 -2.50
CA GLN A 45 14.87 11.54 -3.40
C GLN A 45 14.32 10.46 -4.35
N LEU A 46 13.19 9.85 -4.01
CA LEU A 46 12.58 8.72 -4.74
C LEU A 46 11.47 9.15 -5.71
N LYS A 47 11.38 10.44 -6.05
CA LYS A 47 10.37 10.93 -7.00
C LYS A 47 10.54 10.27 -8.37
N ASN A 48 9.41 10.04 -9.05
CA ASN A 48 9.34 9.39 -10.37
C ASN A 48 9.85 7.94 -10.37
N ARG A 49 9.90 7.30 -9.20
CA ARG A 49 10.23 5.87 -9.03
C ARG A 49 9.01 5.13 -8.52
N VAL A 50 8.91 3.85 -8.88
CA VAL A 50 8.00 2.94 -8.19
C VAL A 50 8.73 2.46 -6.95
N VAL A 51 8.18 2.72 -5.76
CA VAL A 51 8.83 2.37 -4.49
C VAL A 51 8.01 1.29 -3.81
N TYR A 52 8.64 0.14 -3.57
CA TYR A 52 8.10 -0.94 -2.77
C TYR A 52 8.77 -0.90 -1.38
N ILE A 53 7.96 -0.71 -0.33
CA ILE A 53 8.42 -0.69 1.06
C ILE A 53 7.93 -1.96 1.75
N ASP A 54 8.87 -2.79 2.18
CA ASP A 54 8.61 -4.03 2.93
C ASP A 54 8.88 -3.79 4.41
N PHE A 55 7.89 -4.02 5.27
CA PHE A 55 8.08 -3.98 6.72
C PHE A 55 8.25 -5.41 7.23
N TRP A 56 9.42 -5.73 7.75
CA TRP A 56 9.78 -7.08 8.19
C TRP A 56 10.46 -7.04 9.56
N ALA A 57 10.88 -8.23 10.02
CA ALA A 57 11.70 -8.37 11.21
C ALA A 57 12.55 -9.64 11.14
N SER A 58 13.67 -9.67 11.86
CA SER A 58 14.59 -10.81 11.89
C SER A 58 13.92 -12.15 12.25
N TRP A 59 12.87 -12.08 13.07
CA TRP A 59 12.05 -13.20 13.49
C TRP A 59 10.86 -13.51 12.55
N CYS A 60 10.61 -12.69 11.54
CA CYS A 60 9.58 -12.96 10.53
C CYS A 60 10.08 -13.98 9.49
N LYS A 61 9.84 -15.27 9.78
CA LYS A 61 10.16 -16.38 8.86
C LYS A 61 9.54 -16.22 7.46
N PRO A 62 8.22 -15.96 7.29
CA PRO A 62 7.65 -15.81 5.96
C PRO A 62 8.19 -14.58 5.18
N CYS A 63 8.51 -13.48 5.86
CA CYS A 63 9.15 -12.32 5.22
C CYS A 63 10.50 -12.72 4.63
N ARG A 64 11.37 -13.38 5.41
CA ARG A 64 12.69 -13.84 4.94
C ARG A 64 12.60 -14.84 3.78
N GLN A 65 11.57 -15.68 3.75
CA GLN A 65 11.32 -16.59 2.63
C GLN A 65 10.97 -15.86 1.33
N SER A 66 10.49 -14.62 1.43
CA SER A 66 10.10 -13.78 0.29
C SER A 66 11.27 -12.99 -0.31
N PHE A 67 12.39 -12.87 0.41
CA PHE A 67 13.55 -12.07 -0.02
C PHE A 67 14.18 -12.50 -1.35
N PRO A 68 14.33 -13.80 -1.67
CA PRO A 68 14.85 -14.20 -2.97
C PRO A 68 14.01 -13.64 -4.13
N PHE A 69 12.69 -13.64 -3.98
CA PHE A 69 11.78 -13.09 -4.98
C PHE A 69 11.86 -11.56 -5.05
N MET A 70 12.00 -10.87 -3.91
CA MET A 70 12.20 -9.41 -3.88
C MET A 70 13.51 -9.00 -4.57
N ASN A 71 14.58 -9.78 -4.37
CA ASN A 71 15.86 -9.57 -5.05
C ASN A 71 15.73 -9.77 -6.57
N GLU A 72 14.95 -10.76 -6.99
CA GLU A 72 14.66 -11.00 -8.41
C GLU A 72 13.86 -9.84 -9.02
N LEU A 73 12.81 -9.38 -8.34
CA LEU A 73 12.01 -8.22 -8.74
C LEU A 73 12.88 -6.98 -8.92
N HIS A 74 13.74 -6.68 -7.93
CA HIS A 74 14.68 -5.57 -8.03
C HIS A 74 15.62 -5.74 -9.23
N THR A 75 16.22 -6.91 -9.40
CA THR A 75 17.14 -7.19 -10.52
C THR A 75 16.47 -6.97 -11.87
N ARG A 76 15.20 -7.36 -12.01
CA ARG A 76 14.43 -7.25 -13.26
C ARG A 76 13.99 -5.82 -13.58
N TYR A 77 13.59 -5.05 -12.57
CA TYR A 77 12.88 -3.77 -12.77
C TYR A 77 13.63 -2.53 -12.26
N ASN A 78 14.80 -2.65 -11.64
CA ASN A 78 15.55 -1.49 -11.14
C ASN A 78 15.84 -0.45 -12.24
N LYS A 79 16.22 -0.91 -13.44
CA LYS A 79 16.46 -0.07 -14.63
C LYS A 79 15.18 0.58 -15.16
N GLN A 80 14.01 0.01 -14.85
CA GLN A 80 12.70 0.57 -15.20
C GLN A 80 12.16 1.48 -14.09
N GLY A 81 12.94 1.74 -13.05
CA GLY A 81 12.61 2.69 -12.00
C GLY A 81 12.06 2.09 -10.71
N LEU A 82 12.00 0.75 -10.57
CA LEU A 82 11.66 0.11 -9.29
C LEU A 82 12.76 0.35 -8.25
N VAL A 83 12.35 0.67 -7.02
CA VAL A 83 13.20 0.73 -5.82
C VAL A 83 12.54 -0.13 -4.75
N VAL A 84 13.30 -1.04 -4.15
CA VAL A 84 12.86 -1.91 -3.05
C VAL A 84 13.58 -1.46 -1.78
N ILE A 85 12.82 -1.18 -0.72
CA ILE A 85 13.33 -0.80 0.60
C ILE A 85 12.71 -1.76 1.61
N ALA A 86 13.54 -2.45 2.39
CA ALA A 86 13.09 -3.35 3.45
C ALA A 86 13.49 -2.77 4.81
N ILE A 87 12.53 -2.63 5.73
CA ILE A 87 12.65 -2.00 7.05
C ILE A 87 12.28 -3.02 8.13
#